data_AF-A0A9Q0T911-F1
#
_entry.id   AF-A0A9Q0T911-F1
#
_cell.length_a   1.000
_cell.length_b   1.000
_cell.length_c   1.000
_cell.angle_alpha   90.00
_cell.angle_beta   90.00
_cell.angle_gamma   90.00
#
_symmetry.space_group_name_H-M   'P 1'
#
loop_
_entity.id
_entity.type
_entity.pdbx_description
1 polymer ?
#
loop_
_entity_poly.entity_id
_entity_poly.type
_entity_poly.pdbx_seq_one_letter_code
_entity_poly.pdbx_strand_id
1 'polypeptide(L)' 'MEEARAKPVCAEEALNLLNCVAQSPYDQDKCIRLLQNLRECVLNK' A
#
# COMPACT_ATOMS: atom_id res chain seq x y z
N MET A 1 12.61 13.84 22.90
CA MET A 1 11.35 14.30 22.27
C MET A 1 11.24 13.51 20.99
N GLU A 2 10.42 12.46 20.96
CA GLU A 2 10.19 11.70 19.73
C GLU A 2 9.53 12.66 18.73
N GLU A 3 10.29 13.08 17.72
CA GLU A 3 9.70 13.67 16.53
C GLU A 3 8.58 12.75 16.09
N ALA A 4 7.35 13.27 16.07
CA ALA A 4 6.22 12.61 15.44
C ALA A 4 6.59 12.46 13.96
N ARG A 5 7.34 11.39 13.63
CA ARG A 5 7.73 11.04 12.26
C ARG A 5 6.43 11.01 11.50
N ALA A 6 6.24 11.99 10.61
CA ALA A 6 5.06 12.08 9.78
C ALA A 6 4.86 10.68 9.19
N LYS A 7 3.68 10.09 9.46
CA LYS A 7 3.38 8.76 8.95
C LYS A 7 3.57 8.80 7.43
N PRO A 8 4.26 7.82 6.83
CA PRO A 8 4.47 7.84 5.40
C PRO A 8 3.11 7.90 4.71
N VAL A 9 2.99 8.82 3.77
CA VAL A 9 1.70 9.34 3.29
C VAL A 9 0.84 8.27 2.59
N CYS A 10 1.46 7.17 2.14
CA CYS A 10 0.82 6.00 1.52
C CYS A 10 1.27 4.66 2.16
N ALA A 11 1.64 4.69 3.45
CA ALA A 11 2.15 3.50 4.14
C ALA A 11 1.13 2.35 4.18
N GLU A 12 -0.14 2.68 4.32
CA GLU A 12 -1.22 1.70 4.43
C GLU A 12 -1.46 0.99 3.11
N GLU A 13 -1.53 1.73 2.00
CA GLU A 13 -1.70 1.20 0.65
C GLU A 13 -0.52 0.30 0.26
N ALA A 14 0.70 0.71 0.62
CA ALA A 14 1.90 -0.10 0.40
C ALA A 14 1.86 -1.40 1.20
N LEU A 15 1.50 -1.33 2.48
CA LEU A 15 1.39 -2.51 3.33
C LEU A 15 0.30 -3.48 2.83
N ASN A 16 -0.84 -2.95 2.40
CA ASN A 16 -1.92 -3.75 1.84
C ASN A 16 -1.49 -4.48 0.57
N LEU A 17 -0.76 -3.82 -0.33
CA LEU A 17 -0.21 -4.46 -1.52
C LEU A 17 0.80 -5.56 -1.16
N LEU A 18 1.72 -5.30 -0.22
CA LEU A 18 2.70 -6.29 0.24
C LEU A 18 2.01 -7.52 0.84
N ASN A 19 1.00 -7.31 1.68
CA ASN A 19 0.19 -8.39 2.26
C ASN A 19 -0.55 -9.20 1.19
N CYS A 20 -1.02 -8.55 0.12
CA CYS A 20 -1.66 -9.24 -0.99
C CYS A 20 -0.68 -10.14 -1.75
N VAL A 21 0.53 -9.64 -2.07
CA VAL A 21 1.56 -10.42 -2.78
C VAL A 21 2.02 -11.62 -1.95
N ALA A 22 2.02 -11.49 -0.62
CA ALA A 22 2.37 -12.57 0.30
C ALA A 22 1.23 -13.60 0.54
N GLN A 23 0.00 -13.34 0.08
CA GLN A 23 -1.12 -14.26 0.29
C GLN A 23 -1.00 -15.51 -0.60
N SER A 24 -1.40 -16.65 -0.05
CA SER A 24 -1.54 -17.92 -0.77
C SER A 24 -2.95 -18.48 -0.52
N PRO A 25 -3.75 -18.73 -1.58
CA PRO A 25 -3.41 -18.56 -2.99
C PRO A 25 -3.25 -17.09 -3.39
N TYR A 26 -2.37 -16.85 -4.37
CA TYR A 26 -2.14 -15.52 -4.93
C TYR A 26 -3.36 -15.07 -5.74
N ASP A 27 -3.89 -13.89 -5.41
CA ASP A 27 -5.01 -13.26 -6.10
C ASP A 27 -4.52 -12.05 -6.90
N GLN A 28 -4.24 -12.27 -8.18
CA GLN A 28 -3.65 -11.26 -9.06
C GLN A 28 -4.56 -10.04 -9.23
N ASP A 29 -5.85 -10.24 -9.46
CA ASP A 29 -6.83 -9.16 -9.65
C ASP A 29 -6.92 -8.28 -8.42
N LYS A 30 -6.95 -8.88 -7.23
CA LYS A 30 -6.92 -8.15 -5.95
C LYS A 30 -5.65 -7.32 -5.81
N CYS A 31 -4.48 -7.89 -6.10
CA CYS A 31 -3.22 -7.16 -5.94
C CYS A 31 -3.07 -6.03 -6.96
N ILE A 32 -3.56 -6.20 -8.20
CA ILE A 32 -3.57 -5.14 -9.21
C ILE A 32 -4.43 -3.95 -8.75
N ARG A 33 -5.60 -4.20 -8.16
CA ARG A 33 -6.45 -3.11 -7.60
C ARG A 33 -5.73 -2.37 -6.47
N LEU A 34 -5.06 -3.08 -5.57
CA LEU A 34 -4.28 -2.48 -4.49
C LEU A 34 -3.09 -1.67 -5.01
N LEU A 35 -2.46 -2.10 -6.10
CA LEU A 35 -1.41 -1.34 -6.78
C LEU A 35 -1.97 -0.04 -7.39
N GLN A 36 -3.14 -0.07 -8.00
CA GLN A 36 -3.79 1.13 -8.53
C GLN A 36 -4.10 2.13 -7.40
N ASN A 37 -4.62 1.66 -6.27
CA ASN A 37 -4.86 2.49 -5.09
C ASN A 37 -3.57 3.12 -4.55
N LEU A 38 -2.48 2.34 -4.45
CA LEU A 38 -1.17 2.87 -4.04
C LEU A 38 -0.67 3.93 -5.01
N ARG A 39 -0.81 3.69 -6.32
CA ARG A 39 -0.42 4.65 -7.36
C ARG A 39 -1.23 5.94 -7.26
N GLU A 40 -2.54 5.86 -7.05
CA GLU A 40 -3.39 7.03 -6.83
C GLU A 40 -2.99 7.80 -5.59
N CYS A 41 -2.67 7.10 -4.48
CA CYS A 41 -2.15 7.77 -3.29
C CYS A 41 -0.85 8.50 -3.61
N VAL A 42 0.15 7.85 -4.21
CA VAL A 42 1.45 8.48 -4.48
C VAL A 42 1.34 9.69 -5.42
N LEU A 43 0.41 9.67 -6.38
CA LEU A 43 0.23 10.77 -7.33
C LEU A 43 -0.59 11.94 -6.78
N ASN A 44 -1.44 11.72 -5.77
CA ASN A 44 -2.36 12.73 -5.22
C ASN A 44 -1.91 13.30 -3.85
N LYS A 45 -0.64 13.10 -3.46
CA LYS A 45 -0.14 13.40 -2.11
C LYS A 45 1.05 14.35 -2.11
#